data_AF-A0A382IQV8-F1
#
_entry.id   AF-A0A382IQV8-F1
#
_cell.length_a   1.000
_cell.length_b   1.000
_cell.length_c   1.000
_cell.angle_alpha   90.00
_cell.angle_beta   90.00
_cell.angle_gamma   90.00
#
_symmetry.space_group_name_H-M   'P 1'
#
loop_
_entity.id
_entity.type
_entity.pdbx_description
1 polymer ?
#
loop_
_entity_poly.entity_id
_entity_poly.type
_entity_poly.pdbx_seq_one_letter_code
_entity_poly.pdbx_strand_id
1 'polypeptide(L)'
;MRNTWFIDIDGTIVKHKNNEQLDERLMLLGEEQIVFPYGEDVDADLLDEEMLPGVKDFWSEIPSEDIIILTTAREHRHKWLTEQMLRVFGLRYDQIIFALGSNKRFLINDREPHKGEFITYPHILESASEFKDKAIALNVERNRGLINEKWVFTHI
;
A
#
# COMPACT_ATOMS: atom_id res chain seq x y z
N MET A 1 -9.08 18.81 -2.36
CA MET A 1 -8.14 18.73 -1.21
C MET A 1 -7.33 17.47 -1.42
N ARG A 2 -6.07 17.44 -0.95
CA ARG A 2 -5.19 16.28 -1.13
C ARG A 2 -5.44 15.26 -0.03
N ASN A 3 -5.75 14.02 -0.38
CA ASN A 3 -5.83 12.92 0.59
C ASN A 3 -4.46 12.25 0.78
N THR A 4 -4.35 11.46 1.84
CA THR A 4 -3.17 10.64 2.12
C THR A 4 -3.62 9.19 2.31
N TRP A 5 -2.98 8.28 1.60
CA TRP A 5 -3.25 6.85 1.60
C TRP A 5 -2.15 6.11 2.35
N PHE A 6 -2.51 5.38 3.41
CA PHE A 6 -1.60 4.46 4.10
C PHE A 6 -1.91 3.04 3.62
N ILE A 7 -0.98 2.42 2.88
CA ILE A 7 -1.22 1.12 2.25
C ILE A 7 -0.15 0.11 2.70
N ASP A 8 -0.57 -1.05 3.19
CA ASP A 8 0.34 -2.14 3.55
C ASP A 8 0.87 -2.85 2.29
N ILE A 9 2.09 -3.40 2.31
CA ILE A 9 2.68 -4.08 1.13
C ILE A 9 2.33 -5.57 1.12
N ASP A 10 2.85 -6.34 2.07
CA ASP A 10 2.86 -7.81 2.04
C ASP A 10 1.51 -8.42 2.41
N GLY A 11 0.87 -9.07 1.45
CA GLY A 11 -0.47 -9.62 1.59
C GLY A 11 -1.58 -8.64 1.19
N THR A 12 -1.22 -7.44 0.75
CA THR A 12 -2.16 -6.39 0.34
C THR A 12 -1.91 -5.96 -1.11
N ILE A 13 -0.68 -5.54 -1.45
CA ILE A 13 -0.24 -5.19 -2.81
C ILE A 13 0.33 -6.43 -3.51
N VAL A 14 1.13 -7.20 -2.80
CA VAL A 14 1.82 -8.39 -3.32
C VAL A 14 1.56 -9.60 -2.44
N LYS A 15 1.81 -10.79 -2.97
CA LYS A 15 1.77 -12.02 -2.18
C LYS A 15 2.69 -11.88 -0.97
N HIS A 16 2.16 -12.15 0.21
CA HIS A 16 2.90 -12.06 1.46
C HIS A 16 4.13 -12.97 1.44
N LYS A 17 5.30 -12.37 1.70
CA LYS A 17 6.56 -13.05 1.98
C LYS A 17 7.09 -12.64 3.36
N ASN A 18 7.74 -13.58 4.04
CA ASN A 18 8.47 -13.26 5.27
C ASN A 18 9.87 -12.71 4.94
N ASN A 19 10.57 -12.18 5.95
CA ASN A 19 11.91 -11.63 5.77
C ASN A 19 12.93 -12.70 5.31
N GLU A 20 12.82 -13.96 5.75
CA GLU A 20 13.73 -15.04 5.34
C GLU A 20 13.63 -15.34 3.83
N GLN A 21 12.42 -15.38 3.27
CA GLN A 21 12.18 -15.56 1.84
C GLN A 21 12.73 -14.40 1.01
N LEU A 22 12.68 -13.17 1.55
CA LEU A 22 13.25 -12.00 0.89
C LEU A 22 14.78 -12.00 0.98
N ASP A 23 15.34 -12.46 2.10
CA ASP A 23 16.78 -12.67 2.28
C ASP A 23 17.32 -13.71 1.29
N GLU A 24 16.66 -14.86 1.18
CA GLU A 24 16.98 -15.88 0.17
C GLU A 24 16.95 -15.30 -1.23
N ARG A 25 15.96 -14.45 -1.54
CA ARG A 25 15.87 -13.81 -2.85
C ARG A 25 17.03 -12.85 -3.11
N LEU A 26 17.39 -12.01 -2.13
CA LEU A 26 18.54 -11.13 -2.24
C LEU A 26 19.84 -11.92 -2.43
N MET A 27 20.01 -13.05 -1.73
CA MET A 27 21.19 -13.91 -1.88
C MET A 27 21.27 -14.50 -3.30
N LEU A 28 20.14 -14.91 -3.89
CA LEU A 28 20.09 -15.45 -5.25
C LEU A 28 20.39 -14.41 -6.33
N LEU A 29 20.02 -13.14 -6.10
CA LEU A 29 20.36 -12.04 -7.00
C LEU A 29 21.87 -11.75 -7.00
N GLY A 30 22.54 -11.99 -5.88
CA GLY A 30 23.97 -11.74 -5.72
C GLY A 30 24.30 -10.25 -5.65
N GLU A 31 25.47 -9.91 -5.10
CA GLU A 31 25.88 -8.51 -4.89
C GLU A 31 26.01 -7.74 -6.21
N GLU A 32 26.44 -8.39 -7.30
CA GLU A 32 26.60 -7.72 -8.60
C GLU A 32 25.28 -7.16 -9.14
N GLN A 33 24.16 -7.87 -9.00
CA GLN A 33 22.85 -7.36 -9.46
C GLN A 33 22.31 -6.24 -8.56
N ILE A 34 22.68 -6.24 -7.27
CA ILE A 34 22.31 -5.19 -6.30
C ILE A 34 23.15 -3.91 -6.52
N VAL A 35 24.36 -4.02 -7.07
CA VAL A 35 25.30 -2.90 -7.29
C VAL A 35 25.12 -2.21 -8.65
N PHE A 36 24.53 -2.88 -9.66
CA PHE A 36 24.22 -2.29 -10.99
C PHE A 36 22.76 -1.79 -11.25
N PRO A 37 21.95 -1.28 -10.30
CA PRO A 37 20.52 -1.04 -10.54
C PRO A 37 20.15 0.37 -11.03
N TYR A 38 21.13 1.23 -11.33
CA TYR A 38 20.83 2.63 -11.70
C TYR A 38 20.68 2.89 -13.20
N GLY A 39 20.70 1.85 -14.05
CA GLY A 39 20.71 2.06 -15.51
C GLY A 39 19.90 1.09 -16.37
N GLU A 40 19.73 -0.17 -15.96
CA GLU A 40 19.01 -1.18 -16.75
C GLU A 40 17.82 -1.73 -15.98
N ASP A 41 16.74 -2.06 -16.70
CA ASP A 41 15.55 -2.65 -16.10
C ASP A 41 15.89 -4.05 -15.58
N VAL A 42 15.68 -4.28 -14.28
CA VAL A 42 15.77 -5.61 -13.69
C VAL A 42 14.63 -6.45 -14.28
N ASP A 43 14.95 -7.62 -14.81
CA ASP A 43 13.93 -8.57 -15.26
C ASP A 43 12.96 -8.84 -14.11
N ALA A 44 11.66 -8.62 -14.35
CA ALA A 44 10.62 -8.79 -13.34
C ALA A 44 10.64 -10.19 -12.72
N ASP A 45 10.97 -11.20 -13.52
CA ASP A 45 11.06 -12.59 -13.09
C ASP A 45 12.22 -12.81 -12.09
N LEU A 46 13.20 -11.90 -12.06
CA LEU A 46 14.30 -11.88 -11.09
C LEU A 46 13.91 -11.25 -9.74
N LEU A 47 12.75 -10.62 -9.61
CA LEU A 47 12.28 -10.14 -8.30
C LEU A 47 11.53 -11.21 -7.52
N ASP A 48 10.91 -12.18 -8.21
CA ASP A 48 10.04 -13.20 -7.61
C ASP A 48 8.94 -12.56 -6.74
N GLU A 49 8.28 -11.51 -7.25
CA GLU A 49 7.19 -10.85 -6.55
C GLU A 49 5.91 -11.01 -7.37
N GLU A 50 4.79 -11.27 -6.70
CA GLU A 50 3.50 -11.49 -7.36
C GLU A 50 2.53 -10.39 -6.93
N MET A 51 2.14 -9.51 -7.85
CA MET A 51 1.12 -8.51 -7.60
C MET A 51 -0.25 -9.17 -7.41
N LEU A 52 -0.99 -8.74 -6.39
CA LEU A 52 -2.33 -9.25 -6.12
C LEU A 52 -3.39 -8.62 -7.05
N PRO A 53 -4.53 -9.30 -7.29
CA PRO A 53 -5.60 -8.77 -8.13
C PRO A 53 -6.15 -7.42 -7.66
N GLY A 54 -6.59 -6.58 -8.61
CA GLY A 54 -7.22 -5.28 -8.34
C GLY A 54 -6.28 -4.15 -7.90
N VAL A 55 -5.00 -4.45 -7.62
CA VAL A 55 -4.03 -3.43 -7.18
C VAL A 55 -3.80 -2.35 -8.24
N LYS A 56 -3.65 -2.74 -9.51
CA LYS A 56 -3.48 -1.79 -10.61
C LYS A 56 -4.69 -0.90 -10.80
N ASP A 57 -5.88 -1.48 -10.75
CA ASP A 57 -7.14 -0.74 -10.90
C ASP A 57 -7.28 0.26 -9.76
N PHE A 58 -7.07 -0.19 -8.52
CA PHE A 58 -7.07 0.68 -7.34
C PHE A 58 -6.07 1.83 -7.47
N TRP A 59 -4.82 1.55 -7.88
CA TRP A 59 -3.81 2.61 -8.06
C TRP A 59 -4.18 3.63 -9.14
N SER A 60 -4.90 3.20 -10.17
CA SER A 60 -5.37 4.08 -11.25
C SER A 60 -6.48 5.03 -10.81
N GLU A 61 -7.22 4.67 -9.75
CA GLU A 61 -8.28 5.48 -9.16
C GLU A 61 -7.74 6.52 -8.17
N ILE A 62 -6.51 6.36 -7.65
CA ILE A 62 -5.92 7.32 -6.71
C ILE A 62 -5.54 8.62 -7.46
N PRO A 63 -6.12 9.79 -7.12
CA PRO A 63 -5.78 11.07 -7.74
C PRO A 63 -4.29 11.37 -7.70
N SER A 64 -3.75 11.91 -8.80
CA SER A 64 -2.30 12.14 -8.97
C SER A 64 -1.68 13.05 -7.91
N GLU A 65 -2.48 13.94 -7.34
CA GLU A 65 -2.09 14.86 -6.29
C GLU A 65 -2.06 14.22 -4.91
N ASP A 66 -2.75 13.09 -4.69
CA ASP A 66 -2.82 12.40 -3.41
C ASP A 66 -1.48 11.75 -3.04
N ILE A 67 -1.20 11.74 -1.74
CA ILE A 67 0.03 11.18 -1.16
C ILE A 67 -0.17 9.69 -0.88
N ILE A 68 0.76 8.85 -1.31
CA ILE A 68 0.78 7.42 -1.00
C ILE A 68 1.96 7.11 -0.09
N ILE A 69 1.65 6.71 1.14
CA ILE A 69 2.60 6.22 2.13
C ILE A 69 2.43 4.70 2.23
N LEU A 70 3.44 3.96 1.78
CA LEU A 70 3.47 2.52 1.94
C LEU A 70 3.99 2.14 3.32
N THR A 71 3.45 1.07 3.89
CA THR A 71 3.83 0.55 5.20
C THR A 71 4.17 -0.93 5.05
N THR A 72 5.23 -1.40 5.71
CA THR A 72 5.64 -2.80 5.60
C THR A 72 6.39 -3.30 6.82
N ALA A 73 6.28 -4.61 7.06
CA ALA A 73 7.11 -5.35 8.01
C ALA A 73 8.48 -5.73 7.44
N ARG A 74 8.71 -5.54 6.12
CA ARG A 74 10.01 -5.73 5.49
C ARG A 74 11.05 -4.88 6.19
N GLU A 75 12.19 -5.49 6.48
CA GLU A 75 13.32 -4.79 7.10
C GLU A 75 14.09 -3.94 6.08
N HIS A 76 14.86 -2.96 6.58
CA HIS A 76 15.56 -1.99 5.73
C HIS A 76 16.50 -2.63 4.69
N ARG A 77 17.04 -3.82 4.97
CA ARG A 77 17.88 -4.55 4.00
C ARG A 77 17.13 -4.99 2.74
N HIS A 78 15.81 -5.11 2.79
CA HIS A 78 14.96 -5.41 1.63
C HIS A 78 14.51 -4.17 0.85
N LYS A 79 15.01 -2.97 1.22
CA LYS A 79 14.59 -1.70 0.61
C LYS A 79 14.78 -1.73 -0.90
N TRP A 80 15.96 -2.10 -1.37
CA TRP A 80 16.26 -2.13 -2.81
C TRP A 80 15.29 -3.04 -3.57
N LEU A 81 15.12 -4.29 -3.12
CA LEU A 81 14.21 -5.26 -3.75
C LEU A 81 12.78 -4.73 -3.79
N THR A 82 12.33 -4.10 -2.71
CA THR A 82 10.97 -3.53 -2.59
C THR A 82 10.77 -2.35 -3.54
N GLU A 83 11.73 -1.43 -3.63
CA GLU A 83 11.66 -0.28 -4.53
C GLU A 83 11.73 -0.70 -6.01
N GLN A 84 12.55 -1.69 -6.36
CA GLN A 84 12.58 -2.26 -7.71
C GLN A 84 11.26 -2.93 -8.07
N MET A 85 10.68 -3.72 -7.16
CA MET A 85 9.36 -4.32 -7.35
C MET A 85 8.30 -3.26 -7.64
N LEU A 86 8.24 -2.20 -6.83
CA LEU A 86 7.27 -1.12 -7.04
C LEU A 86 7.48 -0.41 -8.39
N ARG A 87 8.74 -0.21 -8.81
CA ARG A 87 9.09 0.38 -10.11
C ARG A 87 8.66 -0.52 -11.27
N VAL A 88 9.02 -1.80 -11.25
CA VAL A 88 8.65 -2.79 -12.28
C VAL A 88 7.13 -2.91 -12.38
N PHE A 89 6.47 -2.91 -11.23
CA PHE A 89 5.03 -2.88 -11.14
C PHE A 89 4.41 -1.53 -11.48
N GLY A 90 5.18 -0.47 -11.75
CA GLY A 90 4.67 0.85 -12.07
C GLY A 90 3.68 1.39 -11.02
N LEU A 91 3.99 1.18 -9.73
CA LEU A 91 3.20 1.69 -8.61
C LEU A 91 3.88 2.92 -8.04
N ARG A 92 3.27 4.09 -8.22
CA ARG A 92 3.76 5.33 -7.63
C ARG A 92 3.61 5.29 -6.10
N TYR A 93 4.55 5.90 -5.40
CA TYR A 93 4.49 6.14 -3.97
C TYR A 93 5.30 7.40 -3.62
N ASP A 94 4.98 8.03 -2.51
CA ASP A 94 5.70 9.19 -2.01
C ASP A 94 6.69 8.80 -0.91
N GLN A 95 6.30 7.86 -0.03
CA GLN A 95 7.14 7.39 1.08
C GLN A 95 6.88 5.91 1.39
N ILE A 96 7.87 5.26 1.99
CA ILE A 96 7.75 3.90 2.55
C ILE A 96 8.23 3.90 3.99
N ILE A 97 7.41 3.37 4.91
CA ILE A 97 7.75 3.11 6.30
C ILE A 97 8.07 1.62 6.46
N PHE A 98 9.36 1.32 6.57
CA PHE A 98 9.89 -0.04 6.76
C PHE A 98 9.93 -0.44 8.24
N ALA A 99 10.18 -1.73 8.49
CA ALA A 99 10.47 -2.30 9.80
C ALA A 99 9.40 -2.06 10.89
N LEU A 100 8.12 -2.00 10.50
CA LEU A 100 7.00 -1.80 11.45
C LEU A 100 6.66 -3.05 12.28
N GLY A 101 7.25 -4.21 11.95
CA GLY A 101 6.90 -5.50 12.54
C GLY A 101 5.56 -6.06 12.04
N SER A 102 5.29 -7.33 12.36
CA SER A 102 4.13 -8.08 11.85
C SER A 102 2.92 -8.09 12.79
N ASN A 103 2.95 -7.29 13.86
CA ASN A 103 1.88 -7.22 14.85
C ASN A 103 0.68 -6.39 14.35
N LYS A 104 -0.41 -6.40 15.12
CA LYS A 104 -1.60 -5.59 14.84
C LYS A 104 -1.24 -4.10 14.81
N ARG A 105 -1.82 -3.37 13.86
CA ARG A 105 -1.74 -1.91 13.78
C ARG A 105 -3.01 -1.31 14.35
N PHE A 106 -2.86 -0.31 15.21
CA PHE A 106 -3.97 0.45 15.78
C PHE A 106 -3.96 1.85 15.17
N LEU A 107 -5.04 2.22 14.46
CA LEU A 107 -5.24 3.58 13.97
C LEU A 107 -6.04 4.36 15.01
N ILE A 108 -5.42 5.41 15.57
CA ILE A 108 -6.11 6.40 16.40
C ILE A 108 -6.24 7.65 15.54
N ASN A 109 -7.48 8.04 15.22
CA ASN A 109 -7.76 9.08 14.25
C ASN A 109 -8.63 10.20 14.85
N ASP A 110 -8.37 11.44 14.40
CA ASP A 110 -9.18 12.60 14.74
C ASP A 110 -10.55 12.59 14.04
N ARG A 111 -11.56 13.13 14.72
CA ARG A 111 -12.90 13.31 14.19
C ARG A 111 -13.25 14.78 14.23
N GLU A 112 -13.45 15.37 13.06
CA GLU A 112 -13.73 16.80 12.93
C GLU A 112 -15.23 17.05 13.12
N PRO A 113 -15.64 17.97 14.03
CA PRO A 113 -17.05 18.29 14.25
C PRO A 113 -17.65 18.95 13.01
N HIS A 114 -18.83 18.48 12.58
CA HIS A 114 -19.52 19.01 11.41
C HIS A 114 -20.23 20.34 11.74
N LYS A 115 -20.02 21.40 10.94
CA LYS A 115 -20.77 22.67 11.03
C LYS A 115 -21.92 22.76 10.01
N GLY A 116 -22.78 21.73 9.96
CA GLY A 116 -24.12 21.88 9.38
C GLY A 116 -24.34 21.54 7.90
N GLU A 117 -23.47 20.77 7.24
CA GLU A 117 -23.80 20.15 5.94
C GLU A 117 -23.72 18.63 6.04
N PHE A 118 -24.81 17.94 5.68
CA PHE A 118 -24.89 16.48 5.67
C PHE A 118 -24.02 15.92 4.54
N ILE A 119 -22.89 15.30 4.87
CA ILE A 119 -22.16 14.46 3.92
C ILE A 119 -22.63 13.03 4.15
N THR A 120 -23.41 12.49 3.20
CA THR A 120 -23.74 11.08 3.20
C THR A 120 -22.54 10.32 2.63
N TYR A 121 -21.72 9.73 3.52
CA TYR A 121 -20.88 8.62 3.10
C TYR A 121 -21.80 7.44 2.81
N PRO A 122 -21.84 6.91 1.58
CA PRO A 122 -22.60 5.70 1.31
C PRO A 122 -21.95 4.57 2.12
N HIS A 123 -22.64 4.13 3.17
CA HIS A 123 -22.48 2.83 3.84
C HIS A 123 -21.45 2.62 4.97
N ILE A 124 -20.68 3.62 5.44
CA ILE A 124 -19.68 3.32 6.49
C ILE A 124 -20.19 3.51 7.93
N LEU A 125 -21.01 4.50 8.25
CA LEU A 125 -21.53 4.66 9.62
C LEU A 125 -22.89 5.40 9.64
N GLU A 126 -23.97 4.68 9.96
CA GLU A 126 -25.32 5.24 10.13
C GLU A 126 -25.41 6.30 11.26
N SER A 127 -24.38 6.42 12.11
CA SER A 127 -24.30 7.38 13.22
C SER A 127 -23.41 8.61 12.97
N ALA A 128 -22.79 8.74 11.79
CA ALA A 128 -21.84 9.81 11.49
C ALA A 128 -22.49 11.15 11.08
N SER A 129 -23.61 11.53 11.71
CA SER A 129 -24.28 12.80 11.35
C SER A 129 -23.63 14.05 11.98
N GLU A 130 -22.83 13.90 13.04
CA GLU A 130 -22.22 15.02 13.78
C GLU A 130 -20.70 15.20 13.55
N PHE A 131 -20.02 14.21 12.98
CA PHE A 131 -18.55 14.21 12.88
C PHE A 131 -18.08 13.59 11.56
N LYS A 132 -17.04 14.18 10.99
CA LYS A 132 -16.32 13.68 9.81
C LYS A 132 -15.05 12.96 10.26
N ASP A 133 -14.93 11.68 9.93
CA ASP A 133 -13.71 10.91 10.18
C ASP A 133 -12.60 11.36 9.22
N LYS A 134 -11.43 11.72 9.77
CA LYS A 134 -10.26 12.14 8.97
C LYS A 134 -9.47 10.97 8.36
N ALA A 135 -9.71 9.75 8.82
CA ALA A 135 -9.15 8.52 8.26
C ALA A 135 -10.19 7.40 8.30
N ILE A 136 -10.13 6.54 7.29
CA ILE A 136 -10.99 5.37 7.13
C ILE A 136 -10.08 4.15 6.98
N ALA A 137 -10.35 3.09 7.75
CA ALA A 137 -9.61 1.84 7.64
C ALA A 137 -10.34 0.86 6.70
N LEU A 138 -9.68 0.52 5.59
CA LEU A 138 -10.16 -0.48 4.65
C LEU A 138 -9.44 -1.81 4.95
N ASN A 139 -10.14 -2.77 5.51
CA ASN A 139 -9.55 -4.08 5.80
C ASN A 139 -9.73 -5.02 4.60
N VAL A 140 -8.65 -5.67 4.19
CA VAL A 140 -8.66 -6.71 3.15
C VAL A 140 -8.13 -8.03 3.71
N GLU A 141 -8.57 -9.13 3.12
CA GLU A 141 -8.02 -10.44 3.44
C GLU A 141 -6.62 -10.60 2.84
N ARG A 142 -5.70 -11.13 3.65
CA ARG A 142 -4.32 -11.41 3.21
C ARG A 142 -4.31 -12.23 1.92
N ASN A 143 -3.53 -11.80 0.94
CA ASN A 143 -3.33 -12.46 -0.36
C ASN A 143 -4.58 -12.55 -1.24
N ARG A 144 -5.64 -11.77 -0.98
CA ARG A 144 -6.81 -11.67 -1.85
C ARG A 144 -6.75 -10.50 -2.84
N GLY A 145 -5.93 -9.50 -2.54
CA GLY A 145 -5.81 -8.29 -3.36
C GLY A 145 -6.88 -7.23 -3.04
N LEU A 146 -6.88 -6.18 -3.84
CA LEU A 146 -7.77 -5.02 -3.72
C LEU A 146 -8.96 -5.16 -4.66
N ILE A 147 -9.74 -6.23 -4.50
CA ILE A 147 -10.86 -6.54 -5.39
C ILE A 147 -12.08 -5.69 -5.00
N ASN A 148 -12.63 -4.99 -6.01
CA ASN A 148 -13.65 -3.97 -5.86
C ASN A 148 -15.07 -4.55 -5.77
N GLU A 149 -15.45 -5.11 -4.62
CA GLU A 149 -16.85 -5.52 -4.42
C GLU A 149 -17.71 -4.44 -3.74
N LYS A 150 -17.10 -3.45 -3.06
CA LYS A 150 -17.82 -2.43 -2.26
C LYS A 150 -17.11 -1.07 -2.12
N TRP A 151 -15.99 -0.83 -2.81
CA TRP A 151 -15.23 0.42 -2.64
C TRP A 151 -15.72 1.45 -3.65
N VAL A 152 -16.84 2.11 -3.35
CA VAL A 152 -17.32 3.23 -4.17
C VAL A 152 -16.74 4.52 -3.61
N PHE A 153 -15.55 4.91 -4.09
CA PHE A 153 -15.00 6.25 -3.84
C PHE A 153 -15.63 7.28 -4.78
N THR A 154 -16.96 7.34 -4.85
CA THR A 154 -17.64 8.40 -5.61
C THR A 154 -17.42 9.73 -4.89
N HIS A 155 -16.44 10.49 -5.37
CA HIS A 155 -16.17 11.89 -5.02
C HIS A 155 -15.84 12.12 -3.53
N ILE A 156 -14.64 11.71 -3.11
CA ILE A 156 -13.95 12.33 -1.95
C ILE A 156 -13.43 13.70 -2.36
#